data_AF-A0A370N188-F1
#
_entry.id   AF-A0A370N188-F1
#
_cell.length_a   1.000
_cell.length_b   1.000
_cell.length_c   1.000
_cell.angle_alpha   90.00
_cell.angle_beta   90.00
_cell.angle_gamma   90.00
#
_symmetry.space_group_name_H-M   'P 1'
#
loop_
_entity.id
_entity.type
_entity.pdbx_description
1 polymer ?
#
loop_
_entity_poly.entity_id
_entity_poly.type
_entity_poly.pdbx_seq_one_letter_code
_entity_poly.pdbx_strand_id
1 'polypeptide(L)'
;MLIELFGVGATLVCAYACFRREDEPSPTTSELAQPRSSAAARGVLGEALVSTELRRCLTRLCDNNYQIFDSLILIHRPGAAFPTAEIDHLVVTPFGIFVIETKHWSGVVTRGDRDDTLRLAMPDGQCFVRTSPLKQNAAKVSFVRSLLPPRLWTVEGLGVFSNEAARIDPALPSALLECGELYRHLRTRQQQFGLRGVGRLPVRVISEAILKHADTRPEAGIEHRTRVQANSRELES
;
A
#
# COMPACT_ATOMS: atom_id res chain seq x y z
N MET A 1 -39.13 -50.39 46.00
CA MET A 1 -37.69 -50.71 45.92
C MET A 1 -37.14 -49.94 44.72
N LEU A 2 -36.31 -48.93 45.03
CA LEU A 2 -35.36 -48.13 44.22
C LEU A 2 -35.70 -47.51 42.83
N ILE A 3 -35.39 -46.21 42.80
CA ILE A 3 -35.16 -45.17 41.75
C ILE A 3 -33.97 -45.62 40.85
N GLU A 4 -33.75 -45.26 39.58
CA GLU A 4 -33.43 -43.95 38.94
C GLU A 4 -33.64 -44.08 37.39
N LEU A 5 -34.02 -43.13 36.53
CA LEU A 5 -33.88 -41.67 36.33
C LEU A 5 -32.48 -41.16 35.90
N PHE A 6 -32.43 -40.67 34.65
CA PHE A 6 -31.42 -39.83 33.97
C PHE A 6 -30.13 -40.47 33.41
N GLY A 7 -29.91 -40.25 32.10
CA GLY A 7 -28.65 -40.57 31.43
C GLY A 7 -28.53 -40.10 29.98
N VAL A 8 -29.13 -38.97 29.60
CA VAL A 8 -28.85 -38.30 28.31
C VAL A 8 -28.32 -36.90 28.62
N GLY A 9 -27.04 -36.82 28.99
CA GLY A 9 -26.44 -35.56 29.43
C GLY A 9 -24.93 -35.60 29.68
N ALA A 10 -24.20 -36.56 29.10
CA ALA A 10 -22.77 -36.77 29.41
C ALA A 10 -21.86 -36.95 28.18
N THR A 11 -22.32 -36.65 26.96
CA THR A 11 -21.49 -36.70 25.74
C THR A 11 -21.10 -35.33 25.18
N LEU A 12 -21.56 -34.23 25.78
CA LEU A 12 -21.22 -32.86 25.36
C LEU A 12 -20.25 -32.10 26.27
N VAL A 13 -19.74 -32.74 27.35
CA VAL A 13 -18.75 -32.12 28.26
C VAL A 13 -17.32 -32.63 28.00
N CYS A 14 -17.13 -33.76 27.32
CA CYS A 14 -15.80 -34.29 26.99
C CYS A 14 -15.07 -33.54 25.85
N ALA A 15 -15.73 -32.60 25.15
CA ALA A 15 -15.08 -31.76 24.14
C ALA A 15 -14.52 -30.43 24.68
N TYR A 16 -14.82 -30.06 25.93
CA TYR A 16 -14.38 -28.80 26.54
C TYR A 16 -13.26 -28.98 27.58
N ALA A 17 -12.94 -30.21 27.98
CA ALA A 17 -11.97 -30.50 29.05
C ALA A 17 -10.58 -30.94 28.56
N CYS A 18 -10.32 -31.00 27.24
CA CYS A 18 -8.96 -31.21 26.71
C CYS A 18 -8.18 -29.89 26.49
N PHE A 19 -8.79 -28.74 26.81
CA PHE A 19 -8.18 -27.42 26.71
C PHE A 19 -7.63 -26.95 28.06
N ARG A 20 -6.82 -27.79 28.70
CA ARG A 20 -5.94 -27.38 29.81
C ARG A 20 -4.93 -28.48 30.12
N ARG A 21 -3.85 -28.49 29.34
CA ARG A 21 -2.57 -29.01 29.81
C ARG A 21 -1.63 -27.82 29.94
N GLU A 22 -1.16 -27.65 31.16
CA GLU A 22 -0.04 -26.81 31.53
C GLU A 22 1.18 -27.31 30.76
N ASP A 23 1.82 -26.44 29.98
CA ASP A 23 3.17 -26.66 29.47
C ASP A 23 4.06 -25.55 30.03
N GLU A 24 5.10 -26.00 30.74
CA GLU A 24 6.17 -25.21 31.33
C GLU A 24 6.97 -24.38 30.29
N PRO A 25 7.67 -23.32 30.72
CA PRO A 25 8.34 -22.40 29.81
C PRO A 25 9.66 -23.00 29.29
N SER A 26 9.85 -22.98 27.97
CA SER A 26 11.13 -23.31 27.33
C SER A 26 11.32 -22.54 26.02
N PRO A 27 12.57 -22.34 25.59
CA PRO A 27 13.21 -21.03 25.69
C PRO A 27 12.97 -20.15 24.47
N THR A 28 13.03 -18.84 24.75
CA THR A 28 13.18 -17.71 23.83
C THR A 28 14.13 -18.04 22.68
N THR A 29 13.58 -18.50 21.56
CA THR A 29 14.35 -18.61 20.31
C THR A 29 14.08 -17.35 19.52
N SER A 30 14.91 -16.35 19.81
CA SER A 30 15.51 -15.41 18.85
C SER A 30 14.85 -15.39 17.48
N GLU A 31 14.08 -14.33 17.22
CA GLU A 31 14.17 -13.53 15.99
C GLU A 31 14.52 -14.33 14.72
N LEU A 32 13.54 -15.00 14.12
CA LEU A 32 13.65 -15.47 12.74
C LEU A 32 13.63 -14.25 11.81
N ALA A 33 14.79 -13.60 11.72
CA ALA A 33 15.12 -12.63 10.71
C ALA A 33 14.93 -13.29 9.33
N GLN A 34 13.81 -13.00 8.66
CA GLN A 34 13.70 -13.30 7.24
C GLN A 34 14.86 -12.58 6.51
N PRO A 35 15.58 -13.25 5.59
CA PRO A 35 16.67 -12.58 4.89
C PRO A 35 16.11 -11.37 4.14
N ARG A 36 16.64 -10.18 4.43
CA ARG A 36 16.20 -8.88 3.90
C ARG A 36 16.19 -8.82 2.36
N SER A 37 16.97 -9.68 1.69
CA SER A 37 16.92 -9.90 0.24
C SER A 37 15.54 -10.36 -0.24
N SER A 38 14.82 -11.16 0.57
CA SER A 38 13.47 -11.62 0.26
C SER A 38 12.43 -10.52 0.35
N ALA A 39 12.57 -9.58 1.30
CA ALA A 39 11.65 -8.45 1.44
C ALA A 39 11.84 -7.43 0.31
N ALA A 40 13.08 -7.12 -0.05
CA ALA A 40 13.39 -6.27 -1.20
C ALA A 40 12.89 -6.90 -2.52
N ALA A 41 13.14 -8.20 -2.72
CA ALA A 41 12.63 -8.92 -3.90
C ALA A 41 11.09 -8.91 -3.97
N ARG A 42 10.40 -9.08 -2.84
CA ARG A 42 8.93 -8.96 -2.76
C ARG A 42 8.45 -7.54 -3.11
N GLY A 43 9.18 -6.50 -2.68
CA GLY A 43 8.89 -5.11 -3.04
C GLY A 43 8.96 -4.90 -4.56
N VAL A 44 10.09 -5.27 -5.17
CA VAL A 44 10.31 -5.16 -6.63
C VAL A 44 9.26 -5.94 -7.42
N LEU A 45 8.95 -7.17 -6.99
CA LEU A 45 7.90 -7.98 -7.62
C LEU A 45 6.55 -7.27 -7.54
N GLY A 46 6.21 -6.73 -6.36
CA GLY A 46 4.97 -6.01 -6.15
C GLY A 46 4.82 -4.79 -7.05
N GLU A 47 5.86 -3.97 -7.15
CA GLU A 47 5.89 -2.78 -8.01
C GLU A 47 5.75 -3.15 -9.49
N ALA A 48 6.43 -4.22 -9.94
CA ALA A 48 6.31 -4.70 -11.32
C ALA A 48 4.88 -5.16 -11.65
N LEU A 49 4.21 -5.86 -10.73
CA LEU A 49 2.81 -6.29 -10.89
C LEU A 49 1.86 -5.09 -10.99
N VAL A 50 2.03 -4.08 -10.13
CA VAL A 50 1.20 -2.86 -10.15
C VAL A 50 1.43 -2.06 -11.43
N SER A 51 2.69 -1.85 -11.86
CA SER A 51 3.00 -1.15 -13.11
C SER A 51 2.37 -1.84 -14.33
N THR A 52 2.43 -3.19 -14.36
CA THR A 52 1.80 -3.98 -15.43
C THR A 52 0.29 -3.78 -15.50
N GLU A 53 -0.39 -3.87 -14.35
CA GLU A 53 -1.84 -3.71 -14.29
C GLU A 53 -2.26 -2.25 -14.58
N LEU A 54 -1.49 -1.25 -14.15
CA LEU A 54 -1.72 0.15 -14.49
C LEU A 54 -1.65 0.38 -16.00
N ARG A 55 -0.62 -0.12 -16.69
CA ARG A 55 -0.48 0.00 -18.15
C ARG A 55 -1.68 -0.62 -18.86
N ARG A 56 -2.09 -1.82 -18.44
CA ARG A 56 -3.28 -2.51 -18.98
C ARG A 56 -4.55 -1.68 -18.79
N CYS A 57 -4.79 -1.17 -17.58
CA CYS A 57 -5.97 -0.36 -17.25
C CYS A 57 -6.01 0.94 -18.07
N LEU A 58 -4.89 1.66 -18.10
CA LEU A 58 -4.80 3.02 -18.66
C LEU A 58 -4.81 3.01 -20.18
N THR A 59 -4.23 2.01 -20.84
CA THR A 59 -4.38 1.82 -22.30
C THR A 59 -5.85 1.76 -22.70
N ARG A 60 -6.67 1.09 -21.89
CA ARG A 60 -8.12 0.98 -22.14
C ARG A 60 -8.91 2.23 -21.75
N LEU A 61 -8.50 2.96 -20.72
CA LEU A 61 -9.25 4.12 -20.21
C LEU A 61 -8.88 5.43 -20.90
N CYS A 62 -7.65 5.56 -21.39
CA CYS A 62 -7.08 6.84 -21.81
C CYS A 62 -6.65 6.88 -23.28
N ASP A 63 -6.84 5.82 -24.07
CA ASP A 63 -6.39 5.72 -25.46
C ASP A 63 -4.92 6.16 -25.63
N ASN A 64 -4.04 5.68 -24.73
CA ASN A 64 -2.62 6.05 -24.64
C ASN A 64 -2.30 7.50 -24.26
N ASN A 65 -3.29 8.34 -23.95
CA ASN A 65 -3.07 9.68 -23.38
C ASN A 65 -2.87 9.60 -21.86
N TYR A 66 -1.76 9.02 -21.42
CA TYR A 66 -1.36 8.93 -20.02
C TYR A 66 0.17 8.83 -19.89
N GLN A 67 0.69 9.08 -18.70
CA GLN A 67 2.08 8.84 -18.35
C GLN A 67 2.16 8.09 -17.02
N ILE A 68 3.10 7.14 -16.93
CA ILE A 68 3.43 6.41 -15.69
C ILE A 68 4.92 6.63 -15.44
N PHE A 69 5.25 7.12 -14.26
CA PHE A 69 6.62 7.20 -13.77
C PHE A 69 6.77 6.21 -12.62
N ASP A 70 7.50 5.12 -12.89
CA ASP A 70 7.83 4.10 -11.91
C ASP A 70 9.11 4.51 -11.14
N SER A 71 9.13 4.31 -9.82
CA SER A 71 10.25 4.61 -8.91
C SER A 71 10.79 6.05 -9.05
N LEU A 72 9.90 7.03 -9.11
CA LEU A 72 10.24 8.44 -9.34
C LEU A 72 10.81 9.09 -8.07
N ILE A 73 12.04 9.61 -8.14
CA ILE A 73 12.65 10.36 -7.04
C ILE A 73 12.29 11.84 -7.14
N LEU A 74 11.45 12.33 -6.23
CA LEU A 74 11.10 13.75 -6.15
C LEU A 74 11.98 14.49 -5.14
N ILE A 75 12.52 15.64 -5.52
CA ILE A 75 13.24 16.56 -4.64
C ILE A 75 12.22 17.51 -4.00
N HIS A 76 11.65 17.12 -2.86
CA HIS A 76 10.57 17.88 -2.22
C HIS A 76 11.06 18.90 -1.19
N ARG A 77 12.30 18.79 -0.70
CA ARG A 77 12.91 19.72 0.28
C ARG A 77 14.42 19.90 0.04
N PRO A 78 14.84 20.66 -1.01
CA PRO A 78 16.26 20.92 -1.26
C PRO A 78 16.97 21.45 -0.01
N GLY A 79 18.15 20.90 0.33
CA GLY A 79 18.96 21.32 1.48
C GLY A 79 18.59 20.72 2.84
N ALA A 80 17.50 19.94 2.93
CA ALA A 80 17.20 19.16 4.14
C ALA A 80 18.03 17.86 4.20
N ALA A 81 18.16 17.26 5.39
CA ALA A 81 18.83 15.96 5.57
C ALA A 81 18.19 14.84 4.71
N PHE A 82 16.89 14.92 4.49
CA PHE A 82 16.13 14.02 3.60
C PHE A 82 15.39 14.85 2.54
N PRO A 83 16.10 15.26 1.47
CA PRO A 83 15.56 16.19 0.49
C PRO A 83 14.68 15.50 -0.55
N THR A 84 14.77 14.16 -0.65
CA THR A 84 14.09 13.37 -1.66
C THR A 84 13.08 12.37 -1.10
N ALA A 85 12.03 12.10 -1.87
CA ALA A 85 11.08 11.02 -1.63
C ALA A 85 10.89 10.21 -2.92
N GLU A 86 10.94 8.89 -2.79
CA GLU A 86 10.59 7.96 -3.86
C GLU A 86 9.07 7.79 -3.96
N ILE A 87 8.51 7.86 -5.17
CA ILE A 87 7.12 7.47 -5.47
C ILE A 87 7.18 6.20 -6.30
N ASP A 88 6.57 5.10 -5.80
CA ASP A 88 6.56 3.80 -6.47
C ASP A 88 5.93 3.91 -7.86
N HIS A 89 4.73 4.52 -7.96
CA HIS A 89 4.13 4.87 -9.24
C HIS A 89 3.44 6.25 -9.18
N LEU A 90 3.87 7.16 -10.04
CA LEU A 90 3.16 8.40 -10.33
C LEU A 90 2.43 8.27 -11.66
N VAL A 91 1.11 8.36 -11.65
CA VAL A 91 0.28 8.25 -12.84
C VAL A 91 -0.36 9.59 -13.16
N VAL A 92 -0.14 10.08 -14.37
CA VAL A 92 -0.77 11.30 -14.90
C VAL A 92 -1.76 10.92 -15.99
N THR A 93 -3.04 11.25 -15.80
CA THR A 93 -4.12 10.98 -16.76
C THR A 93 -4.92 12.25 -17.08
N PRO A 94 -5.77 12.26 -18.11
CA PRO A 94 -6.60 13.42 -18.44
C PRO A 94 -7.65 13.75 -17.37
N PHE A 95 -7.91 12.84 -16.43
CA PHE A 95 -8.96 12.96 -15.41
C PHE A 95 -8.41 13.04 -13.98
N GLY A 96 -7.09 12.97 -13.79
CA GLY A 96 -6.48 13.10 -12.47
C GLY A 96 -5.02 12.65 -12.43
N ILE A 97 -4.41 12.84 -11.27
CA ILE A 97 -3.07 12.36 -10.95
C ILE A 97 -3.16 11.43 -9.75
N PHE A 98 -2.49 10.29 -9.83
CA PHE A 98 -2.51 9.27 -8.79
C PHE A 98 -1.08 9.00 -8.30
N VAL A 99 -0.88 9.13 -6.99
CA VAL A 99 0.37 8.79 -6.31
C VAL A 99 0.16 7.46 -5.60
N ILE A 100 0.82 6.42 -6.09
CA ILE A 100 0.55 5.04 -5.68
C ILE A 100 1.71 4.54 -4.84
N GLU A 101 1.36 3.97 -3.68
CA GLU A 101 2.27 3.24 -2.81
C GLU A 101 1.91 1.75 -2.90
N THR A 102 2.89 0.92 -3.21
CA THR A 102 2.72 -0.51 -3.43
C THR A 102 3.05 -1.29 -2.16
N LYS A 103 2.20 -2.28 -1.83
CA LYS A 103 2.45 -3.25 -0.75
C LYS A 103 2.29 -4.67 -1.26
N HIS A 104 3.30 -5.49 -1.07
CA HIS A 104 3.25 -6.91 -1.39
C HIS A 104 2.96 -7.77 -0.15
N TRP A 105 1.85 -7.47 0.55
CA TRP A 105 1.42 -8.19 1.76
C TRP A 105 0.40 -9.27 1.39
N SER A 106 0.54 -10.47 1.93
CA SER A 106 -0.49 -11.51 1.89
C SER A 106 -1.27 -11.54 3.20
N GLY A 107 -2.56 -11.90 3.16
CA GLY A 107 -3.43 -11.98 4.34
C GLY A 107 -4.54 -10.93 4.36
N VAL A 108 -5.24 -10.84 5.49
CA VAL A 108 -6.41 -9.96 5.64
C VAL A 108 -5.98 -8.64 6.26
N VAL A 109 -6.27 -7.53 5.58
CA VAL A 109 -5.95 -6.17 6.01
C VAL A 109 -7.21 -5.51 6.55
N THR A 110 -7.16 -5.13 7.82
CA THR A 110 -8.25 -4.45 8.54
C THR A 110 -7.75 -3.13 9.14
N ARG A 111 -8.67 -2.32 9.66
CA ARG A 111 -8.35 -1.08 10.38
C ARG A 111 -7.49 -1.40 11.63
N GLY A 112 -6.41 -0.65 11.81
CA GLY A 112 -5.62 -0.68 13.04
C GLY A 112 -6.21 0.18 14.14
N ASP A 113 -5.56 0.21 15.30
CA ASP A 113 -6.09 0.93 16.47
C ASP A 113 -5.97 2.46 16.34
N ARG A 114 -5.21 2.95 15.36
CA ARG A 114 -5.08 4.37 15.00
C ARG A 114 -5.50 4.57 13.56
N ASP A 115 -5.96 5.77 13.23
CA ASP A 115 -6.40 6.12 11.87
C ASP A 115 -5.31 5.96 10.80
N ASP A 116 -4.04 6.00 11.19
CA ASP A 116 -2.89 5.87 10.30
C ASP A 116 -2.25 4.47 10.30
N THR A 117 -2.86 3.49 10.98
CA THR A 117 -2.39 2.11 11.03
C THR A 117 -3.40 1.11 10.46
N LEU A 118 -2.85 0.00 9.97
CA LEU A 118 -3.58 -1.17 9.49
C LEU A 118 -3.15 -2.38 10.29
N ARG A 119 -4.05 -3.34 10.44
CA ARG A 119 -3.78 -4.64 11.03
C ARG A 119 -3.77 -5.69 9.92
N LEU A 120 -2.69 -6.45 9.84
CA LEU A 120 -2.49 -7.54 8.88
C LEU A 120 -2.59 -8.87 9.63
N ALA A 121 -3.63 -9.66 9.35
CA ALA A 121 -3.81 -11.01 9.88
C ALA A 121 -3.35 -12.04 8.83
N MET A 122 -2.39 -12.87 9.21
CA MET A 122 -1.82 -13.92 8.39
C MET A 122 -2.63 -15.22 8.51
N PRO A 123 -2.57 -16.12 7.51
CA PRO A 123 -3.28 -17.40 7.55
C PRO A 123 -2.88 -18.33 8.71
N ASP A 124 -1.68 -18.15 9.27
CA ASP A 124 -1.16 -18.92 10.42
C ASP A 124 -1.60 -18.37 11.78
N GLY A 125 -2.48 -17.34 11.79
CA GLY A 125 -2.99 -16.70 13.00
C GLY A 125 -2.15 -15.54 13.52
N GLN A 126 -0.96 -15.28 12.94
CA GLN A 126 -0.16 -14.14 13.34
C GLN A 126 -0.81 -12.82 12.93
N CYS A 127 -0.75 -11.81 13.80
CA CYS A 127 -1.30 -10.48 13.54
C CYS A 127 -0.22 -9.41 13.69
N PHE A 128 -0.19 -8.47 12.76
CA PHE A 128 0.80 -7.41 12.72
C PHE A 128 0.16 -6.05 12.55
N VAL A 129 0.65 -5.05 13.28
CA VAL A 129 0.30 -3.64 13.03
C VAL A 129 1.31 -3.04 12.07
N ARG A 130 0.82 -2.31 11.06
CA ARG A 130 1.61 -1.66 10.01
C ARG A 130 1.11 -0.24 9.78
N THR A 131 2.00 0.66 9.40
CA THR A 131 1.61 2.00 8.96
C THR A 131 0.84 1.91 7.64
N SER A 132 -0.25 2.67 7.52
CA SER A 132 -1.07 2.72 6.31
C SER A 132 -0.26 3.26 5.11
N PRO A 133 -0.38 2.65 3.92
CA PRO A 133 0.20 3.19 2.69
C PRO A 133 -0.24 4.63 2.39
N LEU A 134 -1.49 4.99 2.75
CA LEU A 134 -2.00 6.35 2.59
C LEU A 134 -1.28 7.35 3.51
N LYS A 135 -0.86 6.91 4.70
CA LYS A 135 -0.05 7.75 5.59
C LYS A 135 1.36 7.94 5.01
N GLN A 136 1.95 6.87 4.48
CA GLN A 136 3.29 6.88 3.89
C GLN A 136 3.37 7.78 2.64
N ASN A 137 2.32 7.80 1.82
CA ASN A 137 2.29 8.63 0.60
C ASN A 137 1.74 10.06 0.81
N ALA A 138 1.21 10.40 1.98
CA ALA A 138 0.53 11.69 2.22
C ALA A 138 1.40 12.92 1.90
N ALA A 139 2.68 12.90 2.29
CA ALA A 139 3.62 13.97 1.99
C ALA A 139 3.91 14.08 0.48
N LYS A 140 4.04 12.94 -0.21
CA LYS A 140 4.26 12.84 -1.66
C LYS A 140 3.06 13.44 -2.42
N VAL A 141 1.85 13.08 -2.01
CA VAL A 141 0.58 13.62 -2.56
C VAL A 141 0.50 15.13 -2.36
N SER A 142 0.81 15.63 -1.15
CA SER A 142 0.78 17.06 -0.86
C SER A 142 1.78 17.83 -1.72
N PHE A 143 2.98 17.27 -1.91
CA PHE A 143 4.00 17.87 -2.76
C PHE A 143 3.56 17.92 -4.22
N VAL A 144 3.13 16.80 -4.81
CA VAL A 144 2.64 16.78 -6.20
C VAL A 144 1.49 17.76 -6.38
N ARG A 145 0.56 17.86 -5.43
CA ARG A 145 -0.54 18.83 -5.47
C ARG A 145 -0.05 20.28 -5.47
N SER A 146 1.03 20.59 -4.77
CA SER A 146 1.60 21.95 -4.74
C SER A 146 2.23 22.39 -6.07
N LEU A 147 2.57 21.43 -6.95
CA LEU A 147 3.10 21.72 -8.29
C LEU A 147 2.02 22.09 -9.31
N LEU A 148 0.74 21.96 -8.94
CA LEU A 148 -0.39 22.14 -9.84
C LEU A 148 -1.18 23.40 -9.48
N PRO A 149 -1.81 24.05 -10.48
CA PRO A 149 -2.82 25.07 -10.23
C PRO A 149 -3.90 24.57 -9.24
N PRO A 150 -4.24 25.35 -8.20
CA PRO A 150 -5.20 24.93 -7.20
C PRO A 150 -6.58 24.61 -7.81
N ARG A 151 -7.23 23.56 -7.27
CA ARG A 151 -8.65 23.22 -7.49
C ARG A 151 -9.08 22.80 -8.90
N LEU A 152 -8.19 22.77 -9.89
CA LEU A 152 -8.55 22.31 -11.24
C LEU A 152 -8.54 20.79 -11.38
N TRP A 153 -7.55 20.11 -10.79
CA TRP A 153 -7.37 18.67 -10.98
C TRP A 153 -7.16 17.91 -9.66
N THR A 154 -7.69 16.70 -9.63
CA THR A 154 -7.58 15.80 -8.47
C THR A 154 -6.18 15.19 -8.42
N VAL A 155 -5.53 15.30 -7.25
CA VAL A 155 -4.35 14.48 -6.90
C VAL A 155 -4.76 13.55 -5.77
N GLU A 156 -4.76 12.26 -6.04
CA GLU A 156 -5.21 11.21 -5.11
C GLU A 156 -4.05 10.30 -4.74
N GLY A 157 -3.91 9.98 -3.45
CA GLY A 157 -2.99 8.95 -2.98
C GLY A 157 -3.70 7.60 -2.93
N LEU A 158 -3.08 6.55 -3.45
CA LEU A 158 -3.59 5.18 -3.40
C LEU A 158 -2.58 4.27 -2.69
N GLY A 159 -3.09 3.30 -1.93
CA GLY A 159 -2.33 2.16 -1.44
C GLY A 159 -2.77 0.91 -2.17
N VAL A 160 -1.88 0.28 -2.94
CA VAL A 160 -2.23 -0.87 -3.78
C VAL A 160 -1.55 -2.12 -3.26
N PHE A 161 -2.35 -3.15 -2.97
CA PHE A 161 -1.89 -4.44 -2.49
C PHE A 161 -1.72 -5.39 -3.68
N SER A 162 -0.46 -5.70 -4.00
CA SER A 162 -0.09 -6.42 -5.22
C SER A 162 -0.16 -7.94 -5.11
N ASN A 163 -0.21 -8.48 -3.89
CA ASN A 163 -0.30 -9.92 -3.68
C ASN A 163 -1.76 -10.39 -3.82
N GLU A 164 -2.00 -11.41 -4.63
CA GLU A 164 -3.35 -11.94 -4.88
C GLU A 164 -4.03 -12.56 -3.65
N ALA A 165 -3.25 -12.91 -2.61
CA ALA A 165 -3.76 -13.40 -1.34
C ALA A 165 -4.06 -12.26 -0.34
N ALA A 166 -3.86 -11.00 -0.73
CA ALA A 166 -4.33 -9.85 0.05
C ALA A 166 -5.86 -9.78 0.01
N ARG A 167 -6.49 -9.55 1.15
CA ARG A 167 -7.92 -9.23 1.24
C ARG A 167 -8.10 -7.96 2.02
N ILE A 168 -8.67 -6.94 1.41
CA ILE A 168 -8.84 -5.62 2.05
C ILE A 168 -10.26 -5.52 2.61
N ASP A 169 -10.37 -5.22 3.90
CA ASP A 169 -11.66 -5.00 4.54
C ASP A 169 -12.43 -3.86 3.83
N PRO A 170 -13.66 -4.10 3.32
CA PRO A 170 -14.46 -3.09 2.64
C PRO A 170 -14.78 -1.83 3.47
N ALA A 171 -14.64 -1.90 4.80
CA ALA A 171 -14.79 -0.75 5.70
C ALA A 171 -13.59 0.21 5.67
N LEU A 172 -12.47 -0.20 5.07
CA LEU A 172 -11.31 0.66 4.86
C LEU A 172 -11.58 1.71 3.77
N PRO A 173 -10.83 2.83 3.74
CA PRO A 173 -10.96 3.82 2.70
C PRO A 173 -10.82 3.21 1.30
N SER A 174 -11.68 3.61 0.36
CA SER A 174 -11.67 3.11 -1.03
C SER A 174 -10.40 3.46 -1.83
N ALA A 175 -9.44 4.15 -1.21
CA ALA A 175 -8.12 4.42 -1.78
C ALA A 175 -7.09 3.31 -1.42
N LEU A 176 -7.47 2.36 -0.57
CA LEU A 176 -6.75 1.11 -0.33
C LEU A 176 -7.37 0.03 -1.21
N LEU A 177 -6.59 -0.50 -2.14
CA LEU A 177 -7.10 -1.32 -3.25
C LEU A 177 -6.36 -2.63 -3.36
N GLU A 178 -7.07 -3.72 -3.63
CA GLU A 178 -6.42 -4.88 -4.24
C GLU A 178 -5.98 -4.53 -5.68
N CYS A 179 -4.89 -5.11 -6.16
CA CYS A 179 -4.37 -4.80 -7.51
C CYS A 179 -5.44 -4.98 -8.61
N GLY A 180 -6.27 -6.02 -8.51
CA GLY A 180 -7.37 -6.28 -9.45
C GLY A 180 -8.49 -5.25 -9.44
N GLU A 181 -8.53 -4.33 -8.47
CA GLU A 181 -9.54 -3.28 -8.37
C GLU A 181 -9.14 -1.97 -9.04
N LEU A 182 -7.86 -1.85 -9.47
CA LEU A 182 -7.32 -0.65 -10.11
C LEU A 182 -8.19 -0.16 -11.28
N TYR A 183 -8.60 -1.05 -12.18
CA TYR A 183 -9.44 -0.68 -13.32
C TYR A 183 -10.76 -0.04 -12.88
N ARG A 184 -11.43 -0.66 -11.91
CA ARG A 184 -12.73 -0.20 -11.40
C ARG A 184 -12.59 1.17 -10.74
N HIS A 185 -11.57 1.35 -9.90
CA HIS A 185 -11.29 2.60 -9.23
C HIS A 185 -11.01 3.73 -10.22
N LEU A 186 -10.07 3.51 -11.15
CA LEU A 186 -9.69 4.50 -12.16
C LEU A 186 -10.86 4.87 -13.09
N ARG A 187 -11.68 3.88 -13.50
CA ARG A 187 -12.90 4.14 -14.28
C ARG A 187 -13.91 4.99 -13.51
N THR A 188 -14.07 4.74 -12.22
CA THR A 188 -14.97 5.53 -11.36
C THR A 188 -14.48 6.98 -11.27
N ARG A 189 -13.17 7.20 -11.10
CA ARG A 189 -12.56 8.55 -11.10
C ARG A 189 -12.71 9.25 -12.45
N GLN A 190 -12.54 8.53 -13.56
CA GLN A 190 -12.79 9.07 -14.90
C GLN A 190 -14.25 9.54 -15.07
N GLN A 191 -15.22 8.74 -14.63
CA GLN A 191 -16.64 9.09 -14.69
C GLN A 191 -16.95 10.31 -13.81
N GLN A 192 -16.46 10.33 -12.58
CA GLN A 192 -16.62 11.47 -11.66
C GLN A 192 -16.02 12.75 -12.23
N PHE A 193 -14.87 12.66 -12.90
CA PHE A 193 -14.27 13.80 -13.58
C PHE A 193 -15.15 14.32 -14.72
N GLY A 194 -15.71 13.42 -15.55
CA GLY A 194 -16.62 13.78 -16.63
C GLY A 194 -17.85 14.56 -16.18
N LEU A 195 -18.34 14.30 -14.96
CA LEU A 195 -19.48 15.02 -14.36
C LEU A 195 -19.15 16.45 -13.91
N ARG A 196 -17.88 16.80 -13.69
CA ARG A 196 -17.48 18.13 -13.17
C ARG A 196 -17.44 19.21 -14.25
N GLY A 197 -17.44 18.85 -15.53
CA GLY A 197 -17.36 19.81 -16.64
C GLY A 197 -16.04 20.59 -16.72
N VAL A 198 -14.99 20.15 -16.03
CA VAL A 198 -13.65 20.78 -16.07
C VAL A 198 -12.88 20.26 -17.29
N GLY A 199 -12.05 21.12 -17.90
CA GLY A 199 -11.19 20.74 -19.01
C GLY A 199 -10.21 19.61 -18.66
N ARG A 200 -9.97 18.69 -19.60
CA ARG A 200 -9.03 17.57 -19.44
C ARG A 200 -7.64 18.08 -19.04
N LEU A 201 -6.99 17.35 -18.15
CA LEU A 201 -5.62 17.62 -17.74
C LEU A 201 -4.67 17.45 -18.95
N PRO A 202 -3.85 18.46 -19.31
CA PRO A 202 -2.90 18.35 -20.40
C PRO A 202 -1.71 17.48 -19.97
N VAL A 203 -1.84 16.17 -20.15
CA VAL A 203 -0.93 15.14 -19.61
C VAL A 203 0.54 15.50 -19.83
N ARG A 204 0.95 15.80 -21.07
CA ARG A 204 2.34 16.13 -21.40
C ARG A 204 2.88 17.34 -20.61
N VAL A 205 2.12 18.43 -20.56
CA VAL A 205 2.55 19.68 -19.89
C VAL A 205 2.72 19.46 -18.39
N ILE A 206 1.79 18.73 -17.78
CA ILE A 206 1.86 18.43 -16.34
C ILE A 206 3.00 17.46 -16.04
N SER A 207 3.19 16.43 -16.85
CA SER A 207 4.31 15.50 -16.74
C SER A 207 5.65 16.23 -16.80
N GLU A 208 5.85 17.13 -17.78
CA GLU A 208 7.06 17.94 -17.90
C GLU A 208 7.26 18.86 -16.69
N ALA A 209 6.19 19.46 -16.16
CA ALA A 209 6.26 20.29 -14.96
C ALA A 209 6.70 19.50 -13.72
N ILE A 210 6.18 18.27 -13.54
CA ILE A 210 6.57 17.42 -12.42
C ILE A 210 8.03 16.95 -12.55
N LEU A 211 8.47 16.59 -13.76
CA LEU A 211 9.83 16.12 -14.00
C LEU A 211 10.91 17.17 -13.70
N LYS A 212 10.58 18.47 -13.73
CA LYS A 212 11.51 19.54 -13.29
C LYS A 212 11.90 19.43 -11.81
N HIS A 213 11.10 18.72 -11.01
CA HIS A 213 11.34 18.49 -9.59
C HIS A 213 11.79 17.05 -9.30
N ALA A 214 12.06 16.26 -10.33
CA ALA A 214 12.53 14.89 -10.20
C ALA A 214 14.05 14.81 -10.39
N ASP A 215 14.70 13.94 -9.63
CA ASP A 215 16.07 13.52 -9.91
C ASP A 215 16.03 12.33 -10.87
N THR A 216 16.30 12.59 -12.16
CA THR A 216 16.23 11.58 -13.23
C THR A 216 17.56 10.85 -13.44
N ARG A 217 18.58 11.12 -12.61
CA ARG A 217 19.86 10.43 -12.70
C ARG A 217 19.68 8.93 -12.37
N PRO A 218 20.30 8.00 -13.12
CA PRO A 218 20.20 6.56 -12.83
C PRO A 218 20.60 6.20 -11.39
N GLU A 219 21.51 6.96 -10.79
CA GLU A 219 22.05 6.74 -9.45
C GLU A 219 21.10 7.22 -8.34
N ALA A 220 20.15 8.10 -8.64
CA ALA A 220 19.31 8.78 -7.65
C ALA A 220 18.51 7.79 -6.78
N GLY A 221 18.00 6.72 -7.38
CA GLY A 221 17.28 5.66 -6.65
C GLY A 221 18.21 4.84 -5.73
N ILE A 222 19.46 4.60 -6.15
CA ILE A 222 20.46 3.90 -5.33
C ILE A 222 20.86 4.79 -4.14
N GLU A 223 21.15 6.07 -4.39
CA GLU A 223 21.47 7.06 -3.35
C GLU A 223 20.32 7.23 -2.35
N HIS A 224 19.07 7.32 -2.84
CA HIS A 224 17.88 7.42 -1.98
C HIS A 224 17.75 6.20 -1.07
N ARG A 225 17.75 4.99 -1.63
CA ARG A 225 17.62 3.74 -0.85
C ARG A 225 18.75 3.57 0.18
N THR A 226 19.97 3.95 -0.18
CA THR A 226 21.13 3.88 0.72
C THR A 226 20.95 4.80 1.94
N ARG A 227 20.46 6.03 1.74
CA ARG A 227 20.15 6.97 2.84
C ARG A 227 19.01 6.47 3.73
N VAL A 228 17.94 5.95 3.13
CA VAL A 228 16.81 5.39 3.88
C VAL A 228 17.28 4.21 4.75
N GLN A 229 18.11 3.33 4.21
CA GLN A 229 18.67 2.21 4.96
C GLN A 229 19.59 2.64 6.10
N ALA A 230 20.43 3.65 5.90
CA ALA A 230 21.30 4.17 6.96
C ALA A 230 20.49 4.75 8.12
N ASN A 231 19.46 5.54 7.83
CA ASN A 231 18.60 6.16 8.84
C ASN A 231 17.78 5.13 9.64
N SER A 232 17.29 4.06 8.99
CA SER A 232 16.58 3.00 9.70
C SER A 232 17.47 2.26 10.72
N ARG A 233 18.79 2.17 10.47
CA ARG A 233 19.73 1.53 11.39
C ARG A 233 20.03 2.39 12.62
N GLU A 234 20.12 3.71 12.47
CA GLU A 234 20.35 4.65 13.58
C GLU A 234 19.14 4.74 14.54
N LEU A 235 17.92 4.48 14.05
CA LEU A 235 16.72 4.46 14.88
C LEU A 235 16.51 3.13 15.63
N GLU A 236 17.23 2.08 15.24
CA GLU A 236 17.18 0.75 15.87
C GLU A 236 18.34 0.52 16.87
N SER A 237 19.33 1.42 16.92
CA SER A 237 20.50 1.39 17.81
C SER A 237 20.36 2.29 19.03
#